data_AF-A0A561P6T4-F1
#
_entry.id   AF-A0A561P6T4-F1
#
_cell.length_a   1.000
_cell.length_b   1.000
_cell.length_c   1.000
_cell.angle_alpha   90.00
_cell.angle_beta   90.00
_cell.angle_gamma   90.00
#
_symmetry.space_group_name_H-M   'P 1'
#
loop_
_entity.id
_entity.type
_entity.pdbx_description
1 polymer ?
#
loop_
_entity_poly.entity_id
_entity_poly.type
_entity_poly.pdbx_seq_one_letter_code
_entity_poly.pdbx_strand_id
1 'polypeptide(L)'
;MVLAAIKQLIGERNPDAVDTYVHDDYIQHSPRVKGGKAGLKAALEQLRQLPAAEQRESPIVVVMAEDDYVLLLMQLSFMGKRLAIADLYRVADGKLAEHWDATQEEATTMIIPGVAEPNVPAENKAIVRQFFGSADVALVAQEYVGPLDFVGHTLHRIIAEGALVMVQSTCHGAVFYDIFRLQDRLLVSHWRVSQEIPAVMPHENGMV
;
A
#
# COMPACT_ATOMS: atom_id res chain seq x y z
N MET A 1 -5.20 -15.01 -5.14
CA MET A 1 -4.20 -14.88 -6.23
C MET A 1 -3.04 -13.99 -5.81
N VAL A 2 -3.25 -12.70 -5.47
CA VAL A 2 -2.17 -11.73 -5.16
C VAL A 2 -1.17 -12.24 -4.12
N LEU A 3 -1.63 -12.77 -2.97
CA LEU A 3 -0.73 -13.31 -1.94
C LEU A 3 0.19 -14.43 -2.44
N ALA A 4 -0.31 -15.30 -3.34
CA ALA A 4 0.50 -16.35 -3.95
C ALA A 4 1.52 -15.77 -4.93
N ALA A 5 1.13 -14.74 -5.70
CA ALA A 5 2.03 -14.00 -6.57
C ALA A 5 3.17 -13.36 -5.77
N ILE A 6 2.88 -12.64 -4.68
CA ILE A 6 3.90 -11.99 -3.85
C ILE A 6 4.81 -12.99 -3.16
N LYS A 7 4.27 -14.11 -2.69
CA LYS A 7 5.09 -15.20 -2.15
C LYS A 7 6.10 -15.70 -3.19
N GLN A 8 5.66 -15.97 -4.41
CA GLN A 8 6.52 -16.48 -5.48
C GLN A 8 7.52 -15.42 -5.99
N LEU A 9 7.03 -14.23 -6.33
CA LEU A 9 7.83 -13.16 -6.91
C LEU A 9 8.83 -12.61 -5.90
N ILE A 10 8.36 -12.17 -4.72
CA ILE A 10 9.21 -11.45 -3.75
C ILE A 10 9.78 -12.40 -2.70
N GLY A 11 8.94 -13.26 -2.12
CA GLY A 11 9.36 -14.18 -1.06
C GLY A 11 10.37 -15.23 -1.54
N GLU A 12 10.07 -15.87 -2.66
CA GLU A 12 10.92 -16.90 -3.27
C GLU A 12 11.89 -16.31 -4.32
N ARG A 13 11.79 -15.01 -4.61
CA ARG A 13 12.64 -14.27 -5.56
C ARG A 13 12.67 -14.96 -6.93
N ASN A 14 11.51 -15.42 -7.39
CA ASN A 14 11.36 -16.24 -8.59
C ASN A 14 10.99 -15.41 -9.83
N PRO A 15 11.95 -15.10 -10.74
CA PRO A 15 11.68 -14.33 -11.96
C PRO A 15 10.82 -15.10 -12.97
N ASP A 16 10.82 -16.44 -12.94
CA ASP A 16 10.00 -17.28 -13.83
C ASP A 16 8.51 -17.17 -13.49
N ALA A 17 8.19 -16.81 -12.24
CA ALA A 17 6.81 -16.59 -11.80
C ALA A 17 6.16 -15.34 -12.44
N VAL A 18 6.94 -14.44 -13.05
CA VAL A 18 6.42 -13.23 -13.71
C VAL A 18 5.47 -13.59 -14.85
N ASP A 19 5.77 -14.61 -15.64
CA ASP A 19 4.93 -14.96 -16.80
C ASP A 19 3.58 -15.57 -16.38
N THR A 20 3.56 -16.21 -15.22
CA THR A 20 2.36 -16.78 -14.59
C THR A 20 1.46 -15.70 -13.99
N TYR A 21 2.04 -14.81 -13.17
CA TYR A 21 1.25 -13.93 -12.30
C TYR A 21 1.08 -12.50 -12.81
N VAL A 22 1.89 -12.04 -13.77
CA VAL A 22 1.90 -10.64 -14.20
C VAL A 22 1.28 -10.52 -15.58
N HIS A 23 0.44 -9.51 -15.77
CA HIS A 23 -0.22 -9.20 -17.04
C HIS A 23 0.82 -8.75 -18.07
N ASP A 24 0.56 -8.95 -19.37
CA ASP A 24 1.52 -8.57 -20.41
C ASP A 24 1.67 -7.04 -20.51
N ASP A 25 0.56 -6.31 -20.36
CA ASP A 25 0.52 -4.84 -20.27
C ASP A 25 0.75 -4.31 -18.84
N TYR A 26 1.60 -4.97 -18.05
CA TYR A 26 1.84 -4.56 -16.66
C TYR A 26 2.46 -3.17 -16.56
N ILE A 27 1.83 -2.30 -15.77
CA ILE A 27 2.31 -0.94 -15.49
C ILE A 27 2.97 -0.91 -14.11
N GLN A 28 4.17 -0.35 -14.04
CA GLN A 28 4.96 -0.22 -12.82
C GLN A 28 5.07 1.25 -12.46
N HIS A 29 4.73 1.60 -11.21
CA HIS A 29 4.86 2.94 -10.66
C HIS A 29 5.97 3.06 -9.60
N SER A 30 6.52 1.92 -9.14
CA SER A 30 7.59 1.91 -8.15
C SER A 30 8.84 2.65 -8.67
N PRO A 31 9.35 3.64 -7.93
CA PRO A 31 10.53 4.42 -8.32
C PRO A 31 11.82 3.61 -8.37
N ARG A 32 11.80 2.35 -7.92
CA ARG A 32 12.98 1.48 -7.85
C ARG A 32 13.06 0.48 -8.98
N VAL A 33 11.97 0.27 -9.72
CA VAL A 33 11.84 -0.82 -10.69
C VAL A 33 11.58 -0.22 -12.07
N LYS A 34 12.31 -0.68 -13.09
CA LYS A 34 12.04 -0.25 -14.47
C LYS A 34 10.64 -0.65 -14.92
N GLY A 35 10.10 0.05 -15.91
CA GLY A 35 8.77 -0.20 -16.45
C GLY A 35 8.57 -1.63 -16.98
N GLY A 36 7.34 -2.13 -16.87
CA GLY A 36 6.87 -3.37 -17.48
C GLY A 36 7.44 -4.66 -16.87
N LYS A 37 7.00 -5.79 -17.42
CA LYS A 37 7.46 -7.14 -17.03
C LYS A 37 8.98 -7.29 -17.07
N ALA A 38 9.63 -6.75 -18.10
CA ALA A 38 11.07 -6.85 -18.25
C ALA A 38 11.81 -6.14 -17.10
N GLY A 39 11.32 -4.98 -16.68
CA GLY A 39 11.87 -4.26 -15.53
C GLY A 39 11.69 -5.03 -14.23
N LEU A 40 10.52 -5.63 -14.03
CA LEU A 40 10.25 -6.48 -12.86
C LEU A 40 11.17 -7.72 -12.84
N LYS A 41 11.32 -8.45 -13.95
CA LYS A 41 12.25 -9.61 -14.05
C LYS A 41 13.67 -9.21 -13.68
N ALA A 42 14.15 -8.08 -14.22
CA ALA A 42 15.49 -7.58 -13.91
C ALA A 42 15.65 -7.22 -12.42
N ALA A 43 14.63 -6.61 -11.80
CA ALA A 43 14.65 -6.30 -10.37
C ALA A 43 14.65 -7.57 -9.51
N LEU A 44 13.91 -8.61 -9.90
CA LEU A 44 13.92 -9.91 -9.21
C LEU A 44 15.29 -10.58 -9.28
N GLU A 45 15.95 -10.57 -10.45
CA GLU A 45 17.31 -11.11 -10.57
C GLU A 45 18.32 -10.36 -9.70
N GLN A 46 18.20 -9.04 -9.57
CA GLN A 46 19.00 -8.25 -8.64
C GLN A 46 18.69 -8.60 -7.19
N LEU A 47 17.42 -8.76 -6.84
CA LEU A 47 16.98 -9.13 -5.49
C LEU A 47 17.56 -10.50 -5.06
N ARG A 48 17.73 -11.45 -5.99
CA ARG A 48 18.38 -12.75 -5.70
C ARG A 48 19.83 -12.62 -5.25
N GLN A 49 20.52 -11.55 -5.62
CA GLN A 49 21.92 -11.30 -5.22
C GLN A 49 22.04 -10.68 -3.82
N LEU A 50 20.95 -10.14 -3.27
CA LEU A 50 20.94 -9.56 -1.93
C LEU A 50 20.86 -10.65 -0.86
N PRO A 51 21.34 -10.40 0.37
CA PRO A 51 21.08 -11.29 1.50
C PRO A 51 19.58 -11.57 1.67
N ALA A 52 19.23 -12.77 2.13
CA ALA A 52 17.87 -13.07 2.54
C ALA A 52 17.41 -12.07 3.62
N ALA A 53 16.13 -11.71 3.64
CA ALA A 53 15.59 -10.92 4.73
C ALA A 53 15.80 -11.65 6.06
N GLU A 54 16.04 -10.91 7.13
CA GLU A 54 16.27 -11.48 8.47
C GLU A 54 14.99 -12.14 9.02
N GLN A 55 13.84 -11.72 8.53
CA GLN A 55 12.53 -12.11 9.00
C GLN A 55 12.10 -13.46 8.45
N ARG A 56 11.69 -14.36 9.35
CA ARG A 56 11.23 -15.73 9.00
C ARG A 56 9.72 -15.83 8.73
N GLU A 57 8.95 -14.91 9.29
CA GLU A 57 7.50 -14.84 9.14
C GLU A 57 7.12 -13.92 7.98
N SER A 58 5.88 -14.05 7.49
CA SER A 58 5.36 -13.14 6.47
C SER A 58 5.41 -11.70 6.99
N PRO A 59 5.93 -10.74 6.21
CA PRO A 59 5.94 -9.34 6.61
C PRO A 59 4.56 -8.67 6.47
N ILE A 60 3.55 -9.37 5.96
CA ILE A 60 2.22 -8.82 5.68
C ILE A 60 1.44 -8.62 6.98
N VAL A 61 1.08 -7.37 7.26
CA VAL A 61 0.31 -6.94 8.43
C VAL A 61 -1.17 -6.79 8.07
N VAL A 62 -1.47 -6.24 6.89
CA VAL A 62 -2.84 -6.04 6.41
C VAL A 62 -2.95 -6.42 4.94
N VAL A 63 -4.09 -7.02 4.59
CA VAL A 63 -4.56 -7.19 3.22
C VAL A 63 -5.91 -6.49 3.14
N MET A 64 -6.09 -5.61 2.15
CA MET A 64 -7.39 -5.05 1.80
C MET A 64 -7.67 -5.32 0.32
N ALA A 65 -8.90 -5.68 -0.03
CA ALA A 65 -9.33 -5.86 -1.41
C ALA A 65 -10.69 -5.20 -1.66
N GLU A 66 -10.77 -4.38 -2.69
CA GLU A 66 -12.04 -3.83 -3.21
C GLU A 66 -11.97 -3.78 -4.74
N ASP A 67 -13.02 -4.27 -5.39
CA ASP A 67 -13.09 -4.41 -6.84
C ASP A 67 -11.86 -5.13 -7.42
N ASP A 68 -11.08 -4.45 -8.28
CA ASP A 68 -9.85 -4.96 -8.88
C ASP A 68 -8.58 -4.54 -8.13
N TYR A 69 -8.69 -3.84 -7.00
CA TYR A 69 -7.56 -3.37 -6.21
C TYR A 69 -7.28 -4.26 -5.00
N VAL A 70 -6.00 -4.51 -4.75
CA VAL A 70 -5.51 -5.20 -3.55
C VAL A 70 -4.36 -4.42 -2.94
N LEU A 71 -4.53 -3.96 -1.71
CA LEU A 71 -3.48 -3.36 -0.89
C LEU A 71 -2.86 -4.43 0.02
N LEU A 72 -1.54 -4.43 0.08
CA LEU A 72 -0.76 -5.11 1.10
C LEU A 72 -0.01 -4.06 1.92
N LEU A 73 -0.29 -4.03 3.22
CA LEU A 73 0.56 -3.30 4.16
C LEU A 73 1.51 -4.29 4.81
N MET A 74 2.80 -4.01 4.73
CA MET A 74 3.86 -4.88 5.21
C MET A 74 4.79 -4.13 6.14
N GLN A 75 5.37 -4.85 7.09
CA GLN A 75 6.45 -4.37 7.92
C GLN A 75 7.61 -5.36 7.89
N LEU A 76 8.79 -4.89 7.48
CA LEU A 76 9.97 -5.72 7.36
C LEU A 76 11.19 -5.16 8.10
N SER A 77 12.04 -6.05 8.60
CA SER A 77 13.35 -5.70 9.14
C SER A 77 14.42 -6.03 8.11
N PHE A 78 15.22 -5.04 7.72
CA PHE A 78 16.29 -5.21 6.73
C PHE A 78 17.49 -4.34 7.10
N MET A 79 18.66 -4.97 7.25
CA MET A 79 19.93 -4.30 7.54
C MET A 79 19.86 -3.39 8.79
N GLY A 80 19.24 -3.90 9.87
CA GLY A 80 19.07 -3.15 11.12
C GLY A 80 18.04 -2.02 11.09
N LYS A 81 17.34 -1.83 9.96
CA LYS A 81 16.24 -0.88 9.82
C LYS A 81 14.90 -1.60 9.78
N ARG A 82 13.86 -0.93 10.24
CA ARG A 82 12.47 -1.37 10.09
C ARG A 82 11.79 -0.51 9.04
N LEU A 83 11.15 -1.16 8.08
CA LEU A 83 10.50 -0.54 6.94
C LEU A 83 9.01 -0.85 6.96
N ALA A 84 8.19 0.18 6.78
CA ALA A 84 6.78 0.09 6.44
C ALA A 84 6.63 0.17 4.92
N ILE A 85 5.86 -0.73 4.33
CA ILE A 85 5.64 -0.80 2.89
C ILE A 85 4.15 -0.90 2.63
N ALA A 86 3.64 -0.03 1.76
CA ALA A 86 2.32 -0.15 1.18
C ALA A 86 2.50 -0.53 -0.29
N ASP A 87 2.11 -1.75 -0.65
CA ASP A 87 2.01 -2.17 -2.05
C ASP A 87 0.53 -2.19 -2.45
N LEU A 88 0.19 -1.47 -3.51
CA LEU A 88 -1.13 -1.50 -4.13
C LEU A 88 -1.03 -2.15 -5.50
N TYR A 89 -1.89 -3.13 -5.76
CA TYR A 89 -1.98 -3.80 -7.04
C TYR A 89 -3.35 -3.61 -7.64
N ARG A 90 -3.41 -3.40 -8.96
CA ARG A 90 -4.62 -3.66 -9.75
C ARG A 90 -4.54 -5.03 -10.40
N VAL A 91 -5.63 -5.76 -10.42
CA VAL A 91 -5.74 -7.11 -10.96
C VAL A 91 -6.62 -7.09 -12.21
N ALA A 92 -6.13 -7.68 -13.30
CA ALA A 92 -6.92 -7.92 -14.50
C ALA A 92 -6.68 -9.34 -14.99
N ASP A 93 -7.74 -10.02 -15.41
CA ASP A 93 -7.68 -11.39 -15.96
C ASP A 93 -6.93 -12.38 -15.06
N GLY A 94 -7.11 -12.23 -13.74
CA GLY A 94 -6.45 -13.08 -12.75
C GLY A 94 -4.94 -12.85 -12.62
N LYS A 95 -4.40 -11.73 -13.14
CA LYS A 95 -2.98 -11.36 -13.09
C LYS A 95 -2.78 -9.95 -12.54
N LEU A 96 -1.58 -9.68 -12.02
CA LEU A 96 -1.14 -8.34 -11.60
C LEU A 96 -0.98 -7.46 -12.84
N ALA A 97 -1.84 -6.47 -12.98
CA ALA A 97 -1.89 -5.58 -14.14
C ALA A 97 -1.21 -4.24 -13.89
N GLU A 98 -1.14 -3.80 -12.64
CA GLU A 98 -0.55 -2.51 -12.29
C GLU A 98 -0.08 -2.55 -10.83
N HIS A 99 0.98 -1.81 -10.52
CA HIS A 99 1.56 -1.79 -9.18
C HIS A 99 2.08 -0.41 -8.81
N TRP A 100 1.72 0.01 -7.61
CA TRP A 100 2.26 1.17 -6.92
C TRP A 100 2.81 0.76 -5.57
N ASP A 101 3.91 1.38 -5.15
CA ASP A 101 4.43 1.21 -3.80
C ASP A 101 4.78 2.53 -3.13
N ALA A 102 4.85 2.47 -1.81
CA ALA A 102 5.61 3.41 -0.99
C ALA A 102 6.36 2.63 0.08
N THR A 103 7.58 3.05 0.39
CA THR A 103 8.37 2.50 1.49
C THR A 103 8.90 3.61 2.37
N GLN A 104 8.73 3.45 3.68
CA GLN A 104 9.16 4.39 4.69
C GLN A 104 9.94 3.66 5.78
N GLU A 105 10.99 4.29 6.32
CA GLU A 105 11.62 3.81 7.55
C GLU A 105 10.72 4.16 8.75
N GLU A 106 10.43 3.17 9.60
CA GLU A 106 9.50 3.31 10.71
C GLU A 106 10.16 2.89 12.02
N ALA A 107 9.94 3.65 13.10
CA ALA A 107 10.49 3.35 14.42
C ALA A 107 9.67 2.30 15.19
N THR A 108 8.39 2.13 14.86
CA THR A 108 7.42 1.36 15.66
C THR A 108 6.90 0.13 14.93
N THR A 109 6.28 -0.80 15.65
CA THR A 109 5.62 -1.96 15.02
C THR A 109 4.24 -1.54 14.55
N MET A 110 3.89 -1.84 13.30
CA MET A 110 2.52 -1.67 12.82
C MET A 110 1.68 -2.81 13.40
N ILE A 111 0.80 -2.46 14.34
CA ILE A 111 -0.20 -3.37 14.89
C ILE A 111 -1.55 -2.85 14.42
N ILE A 112 -2.08 -3.46 13.37
CA ILE A 112 -3.40 -3.14 12.83
C ILE A 112 -4.33 -4.31 13.19
N PRO A 113 -5.27 -4.13 14.13
CA PRO A 113 -6.22 -5.16 14.47
C PRO A 113 -7.05 -5.53 13.24
N GLY A 114 -7.49 -6.79 13.15
CA GLY A 114 -8.08 -7.37 11.95
C GLY A 114 -9.27 -6.60 11.34
N VAL A 115 -9.54 -6.90 10.08
CA VAL A 115 -10.57 -6.31 9.20
C VAL A 115 -12.01 -6.70 9.61
N ALA A 116 -12.15 -7.68 10.50
CA ALA A 116 -13.42 -8.27 10.90
C ALA A 116 -14.17 -7.40 11.92
N GLU A 117 -14.84 -6.36 11.43
CA GLU A 117 -15.99 -5.77 12.11
C GLU A 117 -17.14 -5.60 11.13
N PRO A 118 -18.41 -5.80 11.57
CA PRO A 118 -19.58 -5.56 10.75
C PRO A 118 -19.71 -4.05 10.51
N ASN A 119 -19.12 -3.56 9.44
CA ASN A 119 -19.16 -2.14 9.09
C ASN A 119 -19.46 -1.95 7.60
N VAL A 120 -20.00 -0.79 7.22
CA VAL A 120 -20.54 -0.52 5.88
C VAL A 120 -19.48 0.19 5.02
N PRO A 121 -18.77 -0.49 4.08
CA PRO A 121 -17.60 0.09 3.40
C PRO A 121 -17.91 1.39 2.64
N ALA A 122 -19.09 1.48 2.01
CA ALA A 122 -19.51 2.68 1.29
C ALA A 122 -19.64 3.92 2.20
N GLU A 123 -20.19 3.74 3.40
CA GLU A 123 -20.32 4.80 4.40
C GLU A 123 -18.95 5.21 4.96
N ASN A 124 -18.10 4.22 5.25
CA ASN A 124 -16.73 4.48 5.73
C ASN A 124 -15.93 5.31 4.72
N LYS A 125 -16.03 5.00 3.42
CA LYS A 125 -15.42 5.83 2.36
C LYS A 125 -15.96 7.26 2.33
N ALA A 126 -17.25 7.45 2.59
CA ALA A 126 -17.85 8.78 2.62
C ALA A 126 -17.32 9.60 3.81
N ILE A 127 -17.24 9.00 5.00
CA ILE A 127 -16.69 9.62 6.22
C ILE A 127 -15.24 10.05 6.00
N VAL A 128 -14.39 9.14 5.49
CA VAL A 128 -12.98 9.44 5.25
C VAL A 128 -12.82 10.52 4.18
N ARG A 129 -13.61 10.48 3.10
CA ARG A 129 -13.59 11.55 2.10
C ARG A 129 -13.98 12.92 2.68
N GLN A 130 -15.00 12.96 3.55
CA GLN A 130 -15.39 14.19 4.25
C GLN A 130 -14.26 14.70 5.14
N PHE A 131 -13.60 13.80 5.87
CA PHE A 131 -12.49 14.15 6.76
C PHE A 131 -11.33 14.83 6.01
N PHE A 132 -10.93 14.28 4.86
CA PHE A 132 -9.92 14.90 4.00
C PHE A 132 -10.32 16.29 3.47
N GLY A 133 -11.61 16.57 3.31
CA GLY A 133 -12.11 17.82 2.77
C GLY A 133 -12.34 18.93 3.80
N SER A 134 -12.37 18.63 5.09
CA SER A 134 -12.87 19.57 6.10
C SER A 134 -12.18 19.56 7.47
N ALA A 135 -11.27 18.60 7.74
CA ALA A 135 -10.63 18.46 9.06
C ALA A 135 -11.65 18.40 10.22
N ASP A 136 -12.84 17.84 9.97
CA ASP A 136 -13.95 17.82 10.92
C ASP A 136 -13.64 16.89 12.10
N VAL A 137 -13.29 17.49 13.23
CA VAL A 137 -12.95 16.79 14.48
C VAL A 137 -14.15 16.05 15.08
N ALA A 138 -15.38 16.27 14.62
CA ALA A 138 -16.53 15.47 15.03
C ALA A 138 -16.50 14.05 14.44
N LEU A 139 -15.65 13.81 13.43
CA LEU A 139 -15.48 12.50 12.79
C LEU A 139 -14.42 11.62 13.48
N VAL A 140 -13.67 12.13 14.46
CA VAL A 140 -12.63 11.37 15.16
C VAL A 140 -13.08 10.95 16.55
N ALA A 141 -12.69 9.75 16.96
CA ALA A 141 -12.90 9.29 18.34
C ALA A 141 -11.96 10.02 19.30
N GLN A 142 -12.31 10.03 20.59
CA GLN A 142 -11.55 10.77 21.61
C GLN A 142 -10.10 10.26 21.74
N GLU A 143 -9.90 8.96 21.52
CA GLU A 143 -8.62 8.27 21.56
C GLU A 143 -7.82 8.32 20.25
N TYR A 144 -8.37 8.95 19.19
CA TYR A 144 -7.69 9.03 17.90
C TYR A 144 -6.37 9.80 18.02
N VAL A 145 -5.29 9.16 17.58
CA VAL A 145 -3.97 9.78 17.47
C VAL A 145 -3.54 9.76 16.00
N GLY A 146 -3.45 10.93 15.41
CA GLY A 146 -3.06 11.10 14.01
C GLY A 146 -3.19 12.55 13.55
N PRO A 147 -2.81 12.86 12.30
CA PRO A 147 -3.11 14.15 11.70
C PRO A 147 -4.63 14.38 11.63
N LEU A 148 -5.03 15.62 11.90
CA LEU A 148 -6.41 16.09 11.81
C LEU A 148 -6.67 16.93 10.56
N ASP A 149 -5.60 17.33 9.86
CA ASP A 149 -5.65 18.18 8.69
C ASP A 149 -4.95 17.50 7.51
N PHE A 150 -5.67 17.42 6.39
CA PHE A 150 -5.22 16.86 5.12
C PHE A 150 -5.41 17.87 3.97
N VAL A 151 -5.55 19.15 4.29
CA VAL A 151 -5.61 20.23 3.29
C VAL A 151 -4.40 20.15 2.37
N GLY A 152 -4.67 20.29 1.06
CA GLY A 152 -3.64 20.21 0.01
C GLY A 152 -3.40 18.80 -0.54
N HIS A 153 -3.94 17.75 0.09
CA HIS A 153 -3.89 16.41 -0.47
C HIS A 153 -4.79 16.31 -1.71
N THR A 154 -4.24 15.79 -2.81
CA THR A 154 -5.02 15.33 -3.97
C THR A 154 -5.31 13.84 -3.80
N LEU A 155 -6.59 13.49 -3.74
CA LEU A 155 -7.03 12.10 -3.62
C LEU A 155 -7.02 11.41 -4.98
N HIS A 156 -6.36 10.24 -5.05
CA HIS A 156 -6.31 9.42 -6.26
C HIS A 156 -7.24 8.22 -6.15
N ARG A 157 -7.19 7.53 -5.01
CA ARG A 157 -7.94 6.28 -4.79
C ARG A 157 -8.41 6.17 -3.35
N ILE A 158 -9.57 5.55 -3.16
CA ILE A 158 -10.09 5.15 -1.86
C ILE A 158 -10.63 3.75 -2.00
N ILE A 159 -10.08 2.81 -1.22
CA ILE A 159 -10.60 1.44 -1.10
C ILE A 159 -11.00 1.15 0.34
N ALA A 160 -11.97 0.27 0.55
CA ALA A 160 -12.43 -0.12 1.87
C ALA A 160 -12.73 -1.61 1.97
N GLU A 161 -12.35 -2.20 3.11
CA GLU A 161 -12.72 -3.57 3.47
C GLU A 161 -13.03 -3.59 4.96
N GLY A 162 -14.25 -4.04 5.32
CA GLY A 162 -14.74 -4.01 6.69
C GLY A 162 -14.64 -2.62 7.34
N ALA A 163 -13.94 -2.55 8.47
CA ALA A 163 -13.70 -1.31 9.21
C ALA A 163 -12.53 -0.46 8.67
N LEU A 164 -11.75 -0.96 7.71
CA LEU A 164 -10.57 -0.27 7.20
C LEU A 164 -10.90 0.50 5.92
N VAL A 165 -10.34 1.69 5.79
CA VAL A 165 -10.35 2.50 4.58
C VAL A 165 -8.92 2.93 4.28
N MET A 166 -8.43 2.63 3.08
CA MET A 166 -7.17 3.15 2.58
C MET A 166 -7.43 4.29 1.60
N VAL A 167 -6.64 5.35 1.71
CA VAL A 167 -6.59 6.48 0.80
C VAL A 167 -5.19 6.59 0.20
N GLN A 168 -5.10 6.52 -1.13
CA GLN A 168 -3.91 6.91 -1.87
C GLN A 168 -4.04 8.39 -2.25
N SER A 169 -3.07 9.22 -1.85
CA SER A 169 -3.08 10.65 -2.14
C SER A 169 -1.68 11.19 -2.43
N THR A 170 -1.59 12.36 -3.04
CA THR A 170 -0.33 13.11 -3.17
C THR A 170 -0.44 14.46 -2.52
N CYS A 171 0.65 14.89 -1.88
CA CYS A 171 0.74 16.21 -1.24
C CYS A 171 2.22 16.61 -1.17
N HIS A 172 2.54 17.88 -1.45
CA HIS A 172 3.91 18.42 -1.32
C HIS A 172 5.04 17.57 -1.93
N GLY A 173 4.80 16.95 -3.11
CA GLY A 173 5.82 16.14 -3.79
C GLY A 173 6.02 14.72 -3.23
N ALA A 174 5.12 14.25 -2.37
CA ALA A 174 5.12 12.89 -1.84
C ALA A 174 3.81 12.16 -2.14
N VAL A 175 3.87 10.83 -2.20
CA VAL A 175 2.70 9.94 -2.19
C VAL A 175 2.44 9.46 -0.76
N PHE A 176 1.17 9.27 -0.43
CA PHE A 176 0.69 8.83 0.88
C PHE A 176 -0.31 7.69 0.71
N TYR A 177 -0.16 6.67 1.54
CA TYR A 177 -1.14 5.63 1.79
C TYR A 177 -1.59 5.79 3.24
N ASP A 178 -2.76 6.39 3.42
CA ASP A 178 -3.38 6.60 4.73
C ASP A 178 -4.42 5.51 4.97
N ILE A 179 -4.24 4.71 6.02
CA ILE A 179 -5.16 3.64 6.42
C ILE A 179 -5.88 4.09 7.67
N PHE A 180 -7.19 4.20 7.61
CA PHE A 180 -8.06 4.53 8.75
C PHE A 180 -8.82 3.30 9.20
N ARG A 181 -8.99 3.15 10.51
CA ARG A 181 -9.99 2.27 11.08
C ARG A 181 -11.17 3.08 11.56
N LEU A 182 -12.38 2.61 11.25
CA LEU A 182 -13.62 3.18 11.73
C LEU A 182 -14.33 2.23 12.69
N GLN A 183 -14.92 2.81 13.73
CA GLN A 183 -15.83 2.15 14.66
C GLN A 183 -16.94 3.13 15.00
N ASP A 184 -18.20 2.68 14.98
CA ASP A 184 -19.36 3.53 15.31
C ASP A 184 -19.38 4.88 14.55
N ARG A 185 -18.99 4.85 13.27
CA ARG A 185 -18.85 6.02 12.37
C ARG A 185 -17.77 7.04 12.75
N LEU A 186 -16.90 6.71 13.69
CA LEU A 186 -15.77 7.53 14.11
C LEU A 186 -14.45 6.92 13.62
N LEU A 187 -13.51 7.77 13.24
CA LEU A 187 -12.12 7.40 12.98
C LEU A 187 -11.45 7.11 14.33
N VAL A 188 -11.06 5.86 14.57
CA VAL A 188 -10.49 5.43 15.86
C VAL A 188 -8.97 5.29 15.81
N SER A 189 -8.40 4.99 14.65
CA SER A 189 -6.95 4.88 14.46
C SER A 189 -6.56 5.15 13.02
N HIS A 190 -5.28 5.51 12.85
CA HIS A 190 -4.69 5.89 11.58
C HIS A 190 -3.26 5.35 11.48
N TRP A 191 -2.90 4.85 10.29
CA TRP A 191 -1.55 4.48 9.91
C TRP A 191 -1.22 5.12 8.57
N ARG A 192 0.04 5.47 8.38
CA ARG A 192 0.52 6.13 7.18
C ARG A 192 1.80 5.49 6.70
N VAL A 193 1.86 5.23 5.39
CA VAL A 193 3.13 5.04 4.68
C VAL A 193 3.24 6.16 3.66
N SER A 194 4.35 6.88 3.68
CA SER A 194 4.61 7.95 2.72
C SER A 194 5.99 7.84 2.10
N GLN A 195 6.09 8.27 0.85
CA GLN A 195 7.36 8.32 0.13
C GLN A 195 7.44 9.58 -0.72
N GLU A 196 8.57 10.28 -0.64
CA GLU A 196 8.90 11.37 -1.56
C GLU A 196 8.97 10.85 -2.99
N ILE A 197 8.37 11.59 -3.93
CA ILE A 197 8.42 11.26 -5.35
C ILE A 197 9.78 11.72 -5.89
N PRO A 198 10.63 10.81 -6.37
CA PRO A 198 11.93 11.19 -6.91
C PRO A 198 11.79 12.08 -8.14
N ALA A 199 12.72 13.02 -8.32
CA ALA A 199 12.77 13.88 -9.51
C ALA A 199 13.02 13.08 -10.81
N VAL A 200 13.64 11.90 -10.70
CA VAL A 200 13.93 11.02 -11.84
C VAL A 200 13.42 9.63 -11.53
N MET A 201 12.59 9.11 -12.44
CA MET A 201 11.99 7.78 -12.35
C MET A 201 12.59 6.85 -13.42
N PRO A 202 12.65 5.54 -13.17
CA PRO A 202 13.12 4.55 -14.15
C PRO A 202 12.07 4.23 -15.25
N HIS A 203 10.94 4.95 -15.25
CA HIS A 203 9.82 4.86 -16.18
C HIS A 203 9.02 6.17 -16.19
N GLU A 204 8.08 6.31 -17.12
CA GLU A 204 7.28 7.54 -17.30
C GLU A 204 5.92 7.50 -16.59
N ASN A 205 5.57 6.39 -15.92
CA ASN A 205 4.23 6.18 -15.34
C ASN A 205 3.93 7.01 -14.07
N GLY A 206 4.89 7.72 -13.49
CA GLY A 206 4.72 8.40 -12.18
C GLY A 206 4.53 7.42 -11.01
N MET A 207 4.17 7.95 -9.83
CA MET A 207 3.94 7.16 -8.59
C MET A 207 2.46 7.00 -8.19
N VAL A 208 1.52 7.50 -9.00
CA VAL A 208 0.06 7.44 -8.76
C VAL A 208 -0.72 7.16 -10.04
#